data_AF-A0A1R3RXJ9-F1
#
_entry.id   AF-A0A1R3RXJ9-F1
#
_cell.length_a   1.000
_cell.length_b   1.000
_cell.length_c   1.000
_cell.angle_alpha   90.00
_cell.angle_beta   90.00
_cell.angle_gamma   90.00
#
_symmetry.space_group_name_H-M   'P 1'
#
loop_
_entity.id
_entity.type
_entity.pdbx_description
1 polymer ?
#
loop_
_entity_poly.entity_id
_entity_poly.type
_entity_poly.pdbx_seq_one_letter_code
_entity_poly.pdbx_strand_id
1 'polypeptide(L)' 'MAYPNHLYRHELPPDVSSYIEMPTDIENYVKSRYGIDVHAEVTLRRQRWVVWASIRLDRDELENMVLELTSQARAQQAGE' A
#
# COMPACT_ATOMS: atom_id res chain seq x y z
N MET A 1 4.82 1.22 -28.14
CA MET A 1 5.11 -0.03 -27.40
C MET A 1 4.42 0.07 -26.06
N ALA A 2 3.27 -0.58 -25.91
CA ALA A 2 2.64 -0.72 -24.59
C ALA A 2 3.40 -1.84 -23.89
N TYR A 3 4.31 -1.51 -22.98
CA TYR A 3 4.77 -2.51 -22.02
C TYR A 3 3.52 -2.98 -21.29
N PRO A 4 3.19 -4.28 -21.30
CA PRO A 4 2.19 -4.77 -20.37
C PRO A 4 2.85 -4.62 -19.00
N ASN A 5 2.66 -3.46 -18.36
CA ASN A 5 2.99 -3.25 -16.97
C ASN A 5 2.10 -4.23 -16.22
N HIS A 6 2.57 -5.45 -16.02
CA HIS A 6 1.89 -6.48 -15.24
C HIS A 6 1.97 -6.03 -13.78
N LEU A 7 1.10 -5.09 -13.44
CA LEU A 7 0.88 -4.70 -12.06
C LEU A 7 0.04 -5.77 -11.41
N TYR A 8 0.59 -6.34 -10.34
CA TYR A 8 -0.14 -7.26 -9.49
C TYR A 8 -1.10 -6.46 -8.63
N ARG A 9 -2.37 -6.88 -8.65
CA ARG A 9 -3.43 -6.31 -7.82
C ARG A 9 -3.37 -6.93 -6.44
N HIS A 10 -3.27 -6.08 -5.43
CA HIS A 10 -3.34 -6.45 -4.03
C HIS A 10 -4.42 -5.62 -3.34
N GLU A 11 -5.28 -6.27 -2.57
CA GLU A 11 -6.37 -5.59 -1.87
C GLU A 11 -6.09 -5.60 -0.38
N LEU A 12 -6.03 -4.41 0.21
CA LEU A 12 -5.85 -4.27 1.65
C LEU A 12 -7.18 -4.44 2.39
N PRO A 13 -7.13 -4.90 3.64
CA PRO A 13 -8.29 -4.94 4.51
C PRO A 13 -8.95 -3.55 4.61
N PRO A 14 -10.28 -3.48 4.78
CA PRO A 14 -10.99 -2.21 4.91
C PRO A 14 -10.54 -1.39 6.13
N ASP A 15 -10.06 -2.04 7.20
CA ASP A 15 -9.49 -1.37 8.38
C ASP A 15 -8.40 -0.37 8.01
N VAL A 16 -7.53 -0.71 7.05
CA VAL A 16 -6.44 0.17 6.63
C VAL A 16 -6.95 1.49 6.08
N SER A 17 -8.07 1.46 5.37
CA SER A 17 -8.69 2.69 4.84
C SER A 17 -9.22 3.64 5.90
N SER A 18 -9.40 3.15 7.13
CA SER A 18 -9.79 3.98 8.27
C SER A 18 -8.59 4.65 8.96
N TYR A 19 -7.38 4.10 8.81
CA TYR A 19 -6.15 4.66 9.40
C TYR A 19 -5.35 5.47 8.39
N ILE A 20 -5.41 5.09 7.11
CA ILE A 20 -4.70 5.76 6.04
C ILE A 20 -5.69 6.47 5.15
N GLU A 21 -5.61 7.80 5.17
CA GLU A 21 -6.46 8.68 4.37
C GLU A 21 -5.89 8.93 2.97
N MET A 22 -4.56 8.91 2.81
CA MET A 22 -3.91 9.25 1.55
C MET A 22 -3.29 8.02 0.86
N PRO A 23 -3.51 7.84 -0.46
CA PRO A 23 -2.90 6.75 -1.23
C PRO A 23 -1.36 6.87 -1.26
N THR A 24 -0.84 8.10 -1.21
CA THR A 24 0.59 8.40 -1.25
C THR A 24 1.38 7.78 -0.09
N ASP A 25 0.78 7.59 1.08
CA ASP A 25 1.43 6.91 2.20
C ASP A 25 1.74 5.44 1.86
N ILE A 26 0.79 4.77 1.21
CA ILE A 26 0.94 3.38 0.78
C ILE A 26 1.95 3.29 -0.37
N GLU A 27 1.89 4.21 -1.33
CA GLU A 27 2.86 4.28 -2.43
C GLU A 27 4.29 4.52 -1.92
N ASN A 28 4.46 5.45 -0.97
CA ASN A 28 5.74 5.75 -0.35
C ASN A 28 6.27 4.57 0.47
N TYR A 29 5.39 3.87 1.21
CA TYR A 29 5.76 2.64 1.92
C TYR A 29 6.32 1.60 0.95
N VAL A 30 5.63 1.32 -0.16
CA VAL A 30 6.07 0.33 -1.15
C VAL A 30 7.42 0.73 -1.77
N LYS A 31 7.59 2.01 -2.14
CA LYS A 31 8.87 2.50 -2.68
C LYS A 31 10.00 2.45 -1.66
N SER A 32 9.71 2.75 -0.40
CA SER A 32 10.70 2.72 0.68
C SER A 32 11.14 1.29 1.03
N ARG A 33 10.20 0.34 1.03
CA ARG A 33 10.45 -1.07 1.39
C ARG A 33 11.11 -1.86 0.27
N TYR A 34 10.63 -1.69 -0.97
CA TYR A 34 11.02 -2.54 -2.11
C TYR A 34 11.88 -1.82 -3.15
N GLY A 35 12.14 -0.52 -2.97
CA GLY A 35 13.00 0.28 -3.84
C GLY A 35 12.24 1.27 -4.72
N ILE A 36 12.91 2.35 -5.10
CA ILE A 36 12.35 3.47 -5.88
C ILE A 36 11.97 3.03 -7.31
N ASP A 37 12.61 1.99 -7.84
CA ASP A 37 12.30 1.40 -9.16
C ASP A 37 10.98 0.61 -9.19
N VAL A 38 10.36 0.34 -8.03
CA VAL A 38 9.06 -0.32 -7.97
C VAL A 38 7.97 0.66 -8.35
N HIS A 39 7.22 0.33 -9.42
CA HIS A 39 6.02 1.05 -9.76
C HIS A 39 4.89 0.58 -8.86
N ALA A 40 4.30 1.50 -8.10
CA ALA A 40 3.15 1.28 -7.25
C ALA A 40 2.09 2.34 -7.55
N GLU A 41 0.85 1.91 -7.75
CA GLU A 41 -0.32 2.78 -7.89
C GLU A 41 -1.38 2.35 -6.89
N VAL A 42 -1.93 3.29 -6.14
CA VAL A 42 -2.89 2.99 -5.07
C VAL A 42 -4.21 3.68 -5.35
N THR A 43 -5.30 2.91 -5.30
CA THR A 43 -6.66 3.41 -5.54
C THR A 43 -7.61 2.96 -4.45
N LEU A 44 -8.52 3.84 -4.02
CA LEU A 44 -9.56 3.49 -3.06
C LEU A 44 -10.77 2.94 -3.82
N ARG A 45 -11.16 1.68 -3.54
CA ARG A 45 -12.37 1.07 -4.08
C ARG A 45 -13.21 0.45 -2.98
N ARG A 46 -14.47 0.86 -2.85
CA ARG A 46 -15.42 0.31 -1.86
C ARG A 46 -14.84 0.28 -0.43
N GLN A 47 -14.21 1.38 0.01
CA GLN A 47 -13.53 1.48 1.31
C GLN A 47 -12.40 0.46 1.51
N ARG A 48 -11.71 0.11 0.43
CA ARG A 48 -10.52 -0.74 0.47
C ARG A 48 -9.45 -0.13 -0.41
N TRP A 49 -8.24 -0.05 0.12
CA TRP A 49 -7.08 0.33 -0.67
C TRP A 49 -6.69 -0.83 -1.58
N VAL A 50 -6.60 -0.54 -2.88
CA VAL A 50 -6.16 -1.47 -3.91
C VAL A 50 -4.81 -0.99 -4.41
N VAL A 51 -3.78 -1.79 -4.16
CA VAL A 51 -2.39 -1.52 -4.52
C VAL A 51 -2.06 -2.30 -5.79
N TRP A 52 -1.61 -1.59 -6.81
CA TRP A 52 -1.13 -2.14 -8.07
C TRP A 52 0.38 -1.97 -8.11
N ALA A 53 1.12 -3.05 -7.89
CA ALA A 53 2.57 -3.00 -7.83
C ALA A 53 3.22 -3.81 -8.94
N SER A 54 4.35 -3.37 -9.47
CA SER A 54 5.16 -4.14 -10.44
C SER A 54 5.81 -5.38 -9.81
N ILE A 55 5.64 -5.57 -8.50
CA ILE A 55 6.08 -6.73 -7.74
C ILE A 55 4.88 -7.52 -7.20
N ARG A 56 5.08 -8.83 -7.05
CA ARG A 56 4.12 -9.68 -6.39
C ARG A 56 4.40 -9.65 -4.89
N LEU A 57 3.44 -9.15 -4.12
CA LEU A 57 3.42 -9.24 -2.67
C LEU A 57 2.72 -10.55 -2.30
N ASP A 58 3.41 -11.38 -1.54
CA ASP A 58 2.80 -12.55 -0.93
C ASP A 58 1.89 -12.14 0.23
N ARG A 59 1.10 -13.09 0.72
CA ARG A 59 0.15 -12.84 1.80
C ARG A 59 0.84 -12.27 3.05
N ASP A 60 1.97 -12.85 3.45
CA ASP A 60 2.76 -12.38 4.59
C ASP A 60 3.26 -10.94 4.41
N GLU A 61 3.73 -10.60 3.20
CA GLU A 61 4.19 -9.25 2.88
C GLU A 61 3.05 -8.22 2.93
N LEU A 62 1.86 -8.61 2.47
CA LEU A 62 0.66 -7.78 2.59
C LEU A 62 0.23 -7.60 4.05
N GLU A 63 0.23 -8.68 4.84
CA GLU A 63 -0.12 -8.61 6.28
C GLU A 63 0.88 -7.73 7.05
N ASN A 64 2.18 -7.87 6.78
CA ASN A 64 3.21 -7.00 7.35
C ASN A 64 3.04 -5.55 6.92
N MET A 65 2.77 -5.29 5.64
CA MET A 65 2.51 -3.94 5.14
C MET A 65 1.33 -3.30 5.87
N VAL A 66 0.23 -4.02 6.04
CA VAL A 66 -0.96 -3.55 6.76
C VAL A 66 -0.64 -3.21 8.21
N LEU A 67 0.13 -4.06 8.90
CA LEU A 67 0.54 -3.84 10.29
C LEU A 67 1.41 -2.60 10.44
N GLU A 68 2.43 -2.44 9.60
CA GLU A 68 3.34 -1.29 9.68
C GLU A 68 2.64 0.01 9.31
N LEU A 69 1.86 0.01 8.23
CA LEU A 69 1.05 1.15 7.80
C LEU A 69 0.10 1.63 8.90
N THR A 70 -0.60 0.71 9.53
CA THR A 70 -1.53 1.01 10.64
C THR A 70 -0.78 1.49 11.88
N SER A 71 0.37 0.89 12.19
CA SER A 71 1.20 1.30 13.32
C SER A 71 1.78 2.69 13.12
N GLN A 72 2.23 3.03 11.91
CA GLN A 72 2.75 4.35 11.57
C GLN A 72 1.66 5.42 11.64
N ALA A 73 0.48 5.15 11.04
CA ALA A 73 -0.65 6.07 11.11
C ALA A 73 -1.09 6.33 12.57
N ARG A 74 -1.16 5.29 13.41
CA ARG A 74 -1.44 5.45 14.84
C ARG A 74 -0.38 6.25 15.57
N ALA A 75 0.90 6.04 15.27
CA ALA A 75 1.98 6.79 15.89
C ALA A 75 1.95 8.28 15.50
N GLN A 76 1.56 8.59 14.26
CA GLN A 76 1.35 9.97 13.81
C GLN A 76 0.17 10.63 14.54
N GLN A 77 -0.93 9.91 14.74
CA GLN A 77 -2.12 10.41 15.46
C GLN A 77 -1.93 10.53 16.99
N ALA A 78 -1.05 9.73 17.59
CA ALA A 78 -0.77 9.77 19.03
C ALA A 78 0.31 10.81 19.41
N GLY A 79 0.93 11.47 18.42
CA GLY A 79 2.04 12.40 18.60
C GLY A 79 1.67 13.89 18.65
N GLU A 80 0.39 14.23 18.74
CA GLU A 80 -0.12 15.61 18.91
C GLU A 80 -0.51 15.92 20.36
#